data_AF-A0A2H9LBX0-F1
#
_entry.id   AF-A0A2H9LBX0-F1
#
_cell.length_a   1.000
_cell.length_b   1.000
_cell.length_c   1.000
_cell.angle_alpha   90.00
_cell.angle_beta   90.00
_cell.angle_gamma   90.00
#
_symmetry.space_group_name_H-M   'P 1'
#
loop_
_entity.id
_entity.type
_entity.pdbx_description
1 polymer ?
#
loop_
_entity_poly.entity_id
_entity_poly.type
_entity_poly.pdbx_seq_one_letter_code
_entity_poly.pdbx_strand_id
1 'polypeptide(L)' 'MSKELLEILACPVCKKEVELKGEELVCKGCGRRYRIVDGIPHMLPDELR' A
#
# COMPACT_ATOMS: atom_id res chain seq x y z
N MET A 1 8.10 -3.33 9.30
CA MET A 1 6.74 -3.82 8.98
C MET A 1 6.70 -5.31 9.23
N SER A 2 5.86 -5.81 10.14
CA SER A 2 5.65 -7.24 10.33
C SER A 2 4.82 -7.82 9.19
N LYS A 3 5.02 -9.10 8.85
CA LYS A 3 4.27 -9.79 7.78
C LYS A 3 2.77 -9.82 8.07
N GLU A 4 2.38 -10.05 9.32
CA GLU A 4 0.99 -10.09 9.77
C GLU A 4 0.24 -8.76 9.53
N LEU A 5 0.91 -7.61 9.62
CA LEU A 5 0.29 -6.31 9.35
C LEU A 5 0.03 -6.11 7.85
N LEU A 6 0.90 -6.63 6.98
CA LEU A 6 0.73 -6.58 5.53
C LEU A 6 -0.45 -7.44 5.06
N GLU A 7 -0.73 -8.54 5.76
CA GLU A 7 -1.86 -9.43 5.46
C GLU A 7 -3.24 -8.78 5.72
N ILE A 8 -3.29 -7.77 6.59
CA ILE A 8 -4.50 -6.98 6.89
C ILE A 8 -4.63 -5.76 5.96
N LEU A 9 -3.53 -5.32 5.33
CA LEU A 9 -3.51 -4.14 4.48
C LEU A 9 -4.09 -4.44 3.09
N ALA A 10 -5.09 -3.64 2.70
CA ALA A 10 -5.71 -3.69 1.39
C ALA A 10 -5.60 -2.34 0.68
N CYS A 11 -5.54 -2.38 -0.65
CA CYS A 11 -5.54 -1.19 -1.49
C CYS A 11 -6.80 -0.34 -1.24
N PRO A 12 -6.69 0.97 -0.93
CA PRO A 12 -7.85 1.81 -0.65
C PRO A 12 -8.83 1.91 -1.83
N VAL A 13 -8.32 1.75 -3.06
CA VAL A 13 -9.07 1.95 -4.31
C VAL A 13 -9.81 0.69 -4.78
N CYS A 14 -9.11 -0.45 -4.88
CA CYS A 14 -9.69 -1.67 -5.42
C CYS A 14 -9.85 -2.80 -4.38
N LYS A 15 -9.52 -2.54 -3.11
CA LYS A 15 -9.65 -3.47 -1.97
C LYS A 15 -8.88 -4.79 -2.08
N LYS A 16 -8.00 -4.95 -3.07
CA LYS A 16 -7.11 -6.11 -3.19
C LYS A 16 -5.83 -5.94 -2.36
N GLU A 17 -5.16 -7.06 -2.11
CA GLU A 17 -3.89 -7.12 -1.39
C GLU A 17 -2.81 -6.19 -1.96
N VAL A 18 -1.91 -5.75 -1.08
CA VAL A 18 -0.68 -5.03 -1.40
C VAL A 18 0.54 -5.86 -1.01
N GLU A 19 1.64 -5.66 -1.72
CA GLU A 19 2.94 -6.25 -1.40
C GLU A 19 3.98 -5.16 -1.15
N LEU A 20 4.88 -5.40 -0.19
CA LEU A 20 6.02 -4.52 0.05
C LEU A 20 7.10 -4.78 -1.01
N LYS A 21 7.47 -3.75 -1.77
CA LYS A 21 8.58 -3.75 -2.71
C LYS A 21 9.54 -2.61 -2.38
N GLY A 22 10.64 -2.96 -1.69
CA GLY A 22 11.58 -1.95 -1.17
C GLY A 22 10.88 -1.06 -0.14
N GLU A 23 10.76 0.23 -0.47
CA GLU A 23 10.14 1.26 0.37
C GLU A 23 8.75 1.68 -0.11
N GLU A 24 8.11 0.88 -0.97
CA GLU A 24 6.76 1.12 -1.48
C GLU A 24 5.84 -0.09 -1.28
N LEU A 25 4.55 0.18 -1.11
CA LEU A 25 3.51 -0.84 -1.22
C LEU A 25 2.92 -0.82 -2.62
N VAL A 26 2.92 -1.97 -3.28
CA VAL A 26 2.40 -2.15 -4.63
C VAL A 26 1.13 -3.00 -4.57
N CYS A 27 0.03 -2.50 -5.14
CA CYS A 27 -1.20 -3.26 -5.21
C CYS A 27 -1.11 -4.36 -6.28
N LYS A 28 -1.38 -5.61 -5.90
CA LYS A 28 -1.42 -6.75 -6.83
C LYS A 28 -2.61 -6.71 -7.80
N GLY A 29 -3.62 -5.89 -7.51
CA GLY A 29 -4.84 -5.77 -8.30
C GLY A 29 -4.82 -4.71 -9.40
N CYS A 30 -4.47 -3.48 -9.02
CA CYS A 30 -4.50 -2.32 -9.93
C CYS A 30 -3.12 -1.74 -10.23
N GLY A 31 -2.05 -2.28 -9.63
CA GLY A 31 -0.66 -1.84 -9.88
C GLY A 31 -0.26 -0.51 -9.24
N ARG A 32 -1.15 0.15 -8.49
CA ARG A 32 -0.84 1.40 -7.78
C ARG A 32 0.31 1.21 -6.79
N ARG A 33 1.12 2.26 -6.65
CA ARG A 33 2.27 2.31 -5.74
C ARG A 33 2.05 3.38 -4.67
N TYR A 34 2.22 2.99 -3.41
CA TYR A 34 2.09 3.84 -2.24
C TYR A 34 3.45 3.97 -1.57
N ARG A 35 3.93 5.21 -1.42
CA ARG A 35 5.21 5.52 -0.77
C ARG A 35 5.09 5.25 0.73
N ILE A 36 6.16 4.79 1.36
CA ILE A 36 6.26 4.71 2.82
C ILE A 36 7.11 5.89 3.28
N VAL A 37 6.55 6.76 4.12
CA VAL A 37 7.23 7.95 4.67
C VAL A 37 7.26 7.81 6.18
N ASP A 38 8.44 7.89 6.79
CA ASP A 38 8.65 7.68 8.23
C ASP A 38 8.08 6.35 8.76
N GLY A 39 8.10 5.31 7.92
CA GLY A 39 7.51 4.02 8.25
C GLY A 39 5.98 3.98 8.16
N ILE A 40 5.31 5.04 7.68
CA ILE A 40 3.86 5.10 7.51
C ILE A 40 3.51 5.00 6.01
N PRO A 41 2.71 4.00 5.59
CA PRO A 41 2.23 3.91 4.22
C PRO A 41 1.31 5.08 3.85
N HIS A 42 1.71 5.85 2.84
CA HIS A 42 0.93 6.97 2.32
C HIS A 42 -0.08 6.49 1.26
N MET A 43 -1.14 5.84 1.73
CA MET A 43 -2.22 5.26 0.92
C MET A 43 -3.35 6.26 0.61
N LEU A 44 -3.01 7.44 0.09
CA LEU A 44 -4.01 8.44 -0.27
C LEU A 44 -4.71 8.11 -1.61
N PRO A 45 -6.03 8.37 -1.73
CA PRO A 45 -6.72 8.44 -3.02
C PRO A 45 -6.10 9.50 -3.93
N ASP A 46 -6.28 9.39 -5.25
CA ASP A 46 -5.68 10.33 -6.22
C ASP A 46 -6.11 11.78 -5.98
N GLU A 47 -7.32 11.98 -5.46
CA GLU A 47 -7.89 13.30 -5.17
C GLU A 47 -7.14 14.04 -4.04
N LEU A 48 -6.32 13.33 -3.26
CA LEU A 48 -5.62 13.85 -2.07
C LEU A 48 -4.09 13.71 -2.15
N ARG A 49 -3.55 13.26 -3.30
CA ARG A 49 -2.14 12.88 -3.43
C ARG A 49 -1.18 14.07 -3.59
#